data_AF-A0A0T5ZPY4-F1
#
_entry.id   AF-A0A0T5ZPY4-F1
#
_cell.length_a   1.000
_cell.length_b   1.000
_cell.length_c   1.000
_cell.angle_alpha   90.00
_cell.angle_beta   90.00
_cell.angle_gamma   90.00
#
_symmetry.space_group_name_H-M   'P 1'
#
loop_
_entity.id
_entity.type
_entity.pdbx_description
1 polymer ?
#
loop_
_entity_poly.entity_id
_entity_poly.type
_entity_poly.pdbx_seq_one_letter_code
_entity_poly.pdbx_strand_id
1 'polypeptide(L)'
;MKTLFSIAGLLLLASPAVAQGGRQFQPPPDHWMTFDSLVAAVGVTDAQKPATQKHYDALNAVMKQSAERRRAVMGTMMGGGPPTPEQRDAMRAEFDKFQADVDAHYGELRKLLDPDQQAKFDGLAKPVVRMMGRRPPGA
;
A
#
# COMPACT_ATOMS: atom_id res chain seq x y z
N MET A 1 -50.16 34.41 19.83
CA MET A 1 -49.72 35.74 19.37
C MET A 1 -48.25 35.66 19.00
N LYS A 2 -47.90 36.21 17.83
CA LYS A 2 -46.55 36.37 17.27
C LYS A 2 -45.74 37.38 18.11
N THR A 3 -44.44 37.13 18.29
CA THR A 3 -43.40 38.12 17.97
C THR A 3 -42.01 37.46 17.93
N LEU A 4 -41.31 37.74 16.84
CA LEU A 4 -39.94 37.38 16.51
C LEU A 4 -38.98 38.42 17.09
N PHE A 5 -37.75 38.03 17.45
CA PHE A 5 -36.56 38.85 17.20
C PHE A 5 -35.32 37.95 17.04
N SER A 6 -34.72 38.03 15.85
CA SER A 6 -33.41 37.48 15.50
C SER A 6 -32.30 38.31 16.13
N ILE A 7 -31.25 37.68 16.67
CA ILE A 7 -29.91 38.26 16.72
C ILE A 7 -28.90 37.20 16.27
N ALA A 8 -28.27 37.49 15.15
CA ALA A 8 -27.11 36.78 14.63
C ALA A 8 -25.89 37.03 15.54
N GLY A 9 -25.26 35.94 15.99
CA GLY A 9 -23.98 35.96 16.69
C GLY A 9 -23.04 34.99 16.01
N LEU A 10 -22.33 35.49 14.99
CA LEU A 10 -21.27 34.78 14.27
C LEU A 10 -20.08 34.56 15.22
N LEU A 11 -20.06 33.44 15.93
CA LEU A 11 -18.89 33.01 16.69
C LEU A 11 -17.92 32.31 15.73
N LEU A 12 -16.90 33.08 15.34
CA LEU A 12 -15.68 32.62 14.69
C LEU A 12 -15.10 31.42 15.45
N LEU A 13 -15.34 30.22 14.92
CA LEU A 13 -14.55 29.05 15.27
C LEU A 13 -13.12 29.35 14.81
N ALA A 14 -12.26 29.73 15.75
CA ALA A 14 -10.82 29.62 15.60
C ALA A 14 -10.47 28.14 15.51
N SER A 15 -10.76 27.54 14.36
CA SER A 15 -10.21 26.24 13.98
C SER A 15 -8.69 26.40 14.04
N PRO A 16 -7.95 25.53 14.75
CA PRO A 16 -6.51 25.49 14.54
C PRO A 16 -6.30 25.17 13.07
N ALA A 17 -5.80 26.16 12.36
CA ALA A 17 -5.21 26.00 11.05
C ALA A 17 -4.08 24.97 11.21
N VAL A 18 -4.39 23.69 10.97
CA VAL A 18 -3.37 22.70 10.69
C VAL A 18 -2.83 23.11 9.33
N ALA A 19 -1.74 23.86 9.40
CA ALA A 19 -1.00 24.39 8.30
C ALA A 19 -0.76 23.31 7.23
N GLN A 20 -1.20 23.61 6.02
CA GLN A 20 -0.40 23.58 4.81
C GLN A 20 0.83 22.64 4.79
N GLY A 21 0.79 21.70 3.86
CA GLY A 21 1.96 21.48 3.01
C GLY A 21 3.01 20.50 3.56
N GLY A 22 2.60 19.26 3.76
CA GLY A 22 3.53 18.16 3.89
C GLY A 22 2.77 16.86 3.94
N ARG A 23 2.49 16.25 2.77
CA ARG A 23 2.23 14.81 2.76
C ARG A 23 3.52 14.17 3.25
N GLN A 24 3.61 13.97 4.55
CA GLN A 24 4.64 13.18 5.19
C GLN A 24 4.68 11.89 4.38
N PHE A 25 5.77 11.67 3.65
CA PHE A 25 5.94 10.51 2.78
C PHE A 25 5.88 9.29 3.69
N GLN A 26 4.69 8.73 3.87
CA GLN A 26 4.56 7.51 4.65
C GLN A 26 5.25 6.44 3.81
N PRO A 27 6.28 5.79 4.36
CA PRO A 27 6.89 4.67 3.67
C PRO A 27 5.76 3.68 3.35
N PRO A 28 5.64 3.21 2.10
CA PRO A 28 4.63 2.21 1.77
C PRO A 28 4.76 1.02 2.73
N PRO A 29 3.65 0.37 3.07
CA PRO A 29 3.66 -0.79 3.97
C PRO A 29 4.73 -1.81 3.54
N ASP A 30 5.47 -2.34 4.51
CA ASP A 30 6.44 -3.43 4.29
C ASP A 30 5.79 -4.83 4.32
N HIS A 31 4.47 -4.86 4.46
CA HIS A 31 3.61 -6.03 4.44
C HIS A 31 2.28 -5.65 3.77
N TRP A 32 1.59 -6.63 3.18
CA TRP A 32 0.33 -6.35 2.49
C TRP A 32 -0.83 -6.16 3.48
N MET A 33 -1.13 -7.22 4.22
CA MET A 33 -2.09 -7.33 5.31
C MET A 33 -1.66 -8.49 6.19
N THR A 34 -2.28 -8.71 7.36
CA THR A 34 -2.00 -9.92 8.16
C THR A 34 -2.63 -11.16 7.54
N PHE A 35 -2.09 -12.36 7.83
CA PHE A 35 -2.67 -13.61 7.33
C PHE A 35 -4.09 -13.79 7.85
N ASP A 36 -4.35 -13.46 9.11
CA ASP A 36 -5.70 -13.52 9.69
C ASP A 36 -6.68 -12.57 8.98
N SER A 37 -6.21 -11.38 8.56
CA SER A 37 -7.04 -10.45 7.76
C SER A 37 -7.38 -11.05 6.40
N LEU A 38 -6.42 -11.71 5.74
CA LEU A 38 -6.65 -12.40 4.47
C LEU A 38 -7.66 -13.56 4.65
N VAL A 39 -7.45 -14.39 5.68
CA VAL A 39 -8.34 -15.51 6.02
C VAL A 39 -9.76 -15.01 6.26
N ALA A 40 -9.92 -13.96 7.06
CA ALA A 40 -11.24 -13.39 7.36
C ALA A 40 -11.90 -12.72 6.14
N ALA A 41 -11.15 -11.96 5.35
CA ALA A 41 -11.69 -11.23 4.20
C ALA A 41 -12.13 -12.16 3.06
N VAL A 42 -11.38 -13.23 2.82
CA VAL A 42 -11.62 -14.18 1.72
C VAL A 42 -12.49 -15.36 2.17
N GLY A 43 -12.45 -15.70 3.46
CA GLY A 43 -13.07 -16.91 3.99
C GLY A 43 -12.24 -18.16 3.71
N VAL A 44 -10.92 -18.08 3.91
CA VAL A 44 -10.00 -19.22 3.72
C VAL A 44 -10.31 -20.30 4.76
N THR A 45 -10.57 -21.52 4.29
CA THR A 45 -10.89 -22.65 5.16
C THR A 45 -9.65 -23.20 5.87
N ASP A 46 -9.83 -23.90 6.99
CA ASP A 46 -8.72 -24.54 7.71
C ASP A 46 -7.90 -25.50 6.86
N ALA A 47 -8.55 -26.19 5.91
CA ALA A 47 -7.88 -27.08 4.97
C ALA A 47 -6.99 -26.32 3.96
N GLN A 48 -7.35 -25.09 3.58
CA GLN A 48 -6.58 -24.26 2.65
C GLN A 48 -5.43 -23.52 3.34
N LYS A 49 -5.56 -23.23 4.64
CA LYS A 49 -4.60 -22.40 5.41
C LYS A 49 -3.14 -22.78 5.19
N PRO A 50 -2.69 -24.05 5.26
CA PRO A 50 -1.27 -24.37 5.10
C PRO A 50 -0.69 -23.94 3.74
N ALA A 51 -1.44 -24.16 2.66
CA ALA A 51 -1.02 -23.81 1.32
C ALA A 51 -1.10 -22.28 1.09
N THR A 52 -2.18 -21.64 1.55
CA THR A 52 -2.35 -20.19 1.47
C THR A 52 -1.26 -19.48 2.28
N GLN A 53 -0.93 -19.97 3.47
CA GLN A 53 0.09 -19.39 4.34
C GLN A 53 1.48 -19.40 3.68
N LYS A 54 1.86 -20.50 3.04
CA LYS A 54 3.14 -20.59 2.31
C LYS A 54 3.31 -19.47 1.29
N HIS A 55 2.30 -19.23 0.45
CA HIS A 55 2.39 -18.20 -0.60
C HIS A 55 2.21 -16.78 -0.04
N TYR A 56 1.43 -16.63 1.03
CA TYR A 56 1.32 -15.38 1.78
C TYR A 56 2.66 -14.97 2.42
N ASP A 57 3.35 -15.91 3.07
CA ASP A 57 4.63 -15.65 3.71
C ASP A 57 5.71 -15.29 2.68
N ALA A 58 5.73 -15.98 1.53
CA ALA A 58 6.61 -15.66 0.42
C ALA A 58 6.34 -14.27 -0.16
N LEU A 59 5.06 -13.92 -0.39
CA LEU A 59 4.66 -12.58 -0.83
C LEU A 59 5.13 -11.50 0.15
N ASN A 60 4.91 -11.70 1.45
CA ASN A 60 5.33 -10.76 2.48
C ASN A 60 6.85 -10.66 2.59
N ALA A 61 7.59 -11.75 2.40
CA ALA A 61 9.05 -11.72 2.38
C ALA A 61 9.56 -10.82 1.24
N VAL A 62 8.99 -10.92 0.04
CA VAL A 62 9.31 -10.04 -1.09
C VAL A 62 8.98 -8.58 -0.77
N MET A 63 7.81 -8.30 -0.15
CA MET A 63 7.45 -6.95 0.25
C MET A 63 8.44 -6.35 1.25
N LYS A 64 8.87 -7.13 2.26
CA LYS A 64 9.89 -6.70 3.23
C LYS A 64 11.21 -6.39 2.55
N GLN A 65 11.71 -7.29 1.69
CA GLN A 65 12.95 -7.06 0.93
C GLN A 65 12.88 -5.79 0.07
N SER A 66 11.74 -5.56 -0.59
CA SER A 66 11.52 -4.35 -1.40
C SER A 66 11.51 -3.08 -0.55
N ALA A 67 10.96 -3.14 0.67
CA ALA A 67 10.90 -2.02 1.59
C ALA A 67 12.28 -1.69 2.17
N GLU A 68 13.05 -2.71 2.55
CA GLU A 68 14.45 -2.56 2.97
C GLU A 68 15.30 -1.94 1.87
N ARG A 69 15.15 -2.44 0.63
CA ARG A 69 15.84 -1.89 -0.52
C ARG A 69 15.47 -0.43 -0.76
N ARG A 70 14.18 -0.07 -0.64
CA ARG A 70 13.73 1.32 -0.76
C ARG A 70 14.34 2.20 0.32
N ARG A 71 14.36 1.75 1.57
CA ARG A 71 15.00 2.48 2.69
C ARG A 71 16.48 2.72 2.41
N ALA A 72 17.20 1.71 1.92
CA ALA A 72 18.61 1.85 1.54
C ALA A 72 18.80 2.89 0.44
N VAL A 73 18.01 2.84 -0.62
CA VAL A 73 18.13 3.79 -1.74
C VAL A 73 17.75 5.21 -1.31
N MET A 74 16.68 5.38 -0.52
CA MET A 74 16.29 6.68 0.02
C MET A 74 17.35 7.25 0.96
N GLY A 75 17.99 6.41 1.78
CA GLY A 75 19.11 6.79 2.64
C GLY A 75 20.28 7.36 1.83
N THR A 76 20.64 6.69 0.73
CA THR A 76 21.69 7.18 -0.18
C THR A 76 21.31 8.50 -0.86
N MET A 77 20.05 8.66 -1.29
CA MET A 77 19.59 9.90 -1.93
C MET A 77 19.58 11.10 -0.99
N MET A 78 19.20 10.92 0.28
CA MET A 78 19.19 12.01 1.25
C MET A 78 20.60 12.56 1.55
N GLY A 79 21.65 11.76 1.34
CA GLY A 79 23.04 12.18 1.53
C GLY A 79 23.82 12.53 0.25
N GLY A 80 23.37 12.09 -0.93
CA GLY A 80 24.18 12.07 -2.16
C GLY A 80 23.62 12.82 -3.37
N GLY A 81 22.48 13.52 -3.23
CA GLY A 81 21.82 14.18 -4.36
C GLY A 81 20.96 13.21 -5.21
N PRO A 82 20.25 13.73 -6.22
CA PRO A 82 19.34 12.93 -7.04
C PRO A 82 20.10 11.90 -7.89
N PRO A 83 19.57 10.67 -8.07
CA PRO A 83 20.21 9.63 -8.86
C PRO A 83 20.31 10.01 -10.34
N THR A 84 21.38 9.55 -10.99
CA THR A 84 21.57 9.68 -12.46
C THR A 84 20.48 8.91 -13.22
N PRO A 85 20.26 9.18 -14.52
CA PRO A 85 19.31 8.43 -15.33
C PRO A 85 19.55 6.91 -15.30
N GLU A 86 20.80 6.48 -15.46
CA GLU A 86 21.18 5.06 -15.43
C GLU A 86 20.88 4.40 -14.08
N GLN A 87 21.16 5.11 -12.97
CA GLN A 87 20.82 4.63 -11.63
C GLN A 87 19.30 4.52 -11.45
N ARG A 88 18.51 5.45 -12.01
CA ARG A 88 17.05 5.40 -11.97
C ARG A 88 16.50 4.20 -12.74
N ASP A 89 17.08 3.89 -13.91
CA ASP A 89 16.65 2.75 -14.72
C ASP A 89 17.01 1.42 -14.05
N ALA A 90 18.20 1.32 -13.46
CA ALA A 90 18.60 0.15 -12.67
C ALA A 90 17.68 -0.07 -11.46
N MET A 91 17.38 1.00 -10.71
CA MET A 91 16.39 0.97 -9.63
C MET A 91 15.00 0.55 -10.14
N ARG A 92 14.56 1.09 -11.28
CA ARG A 92 13.25 0.71 -11.85
C ARG A 92 13.22 -0.78 -12.15
N ALA A 93 14.21 -1.29 -12.87
CA ALA A 93 14.30 -2.71 -13.22
C ALA A 93 14.35 -3.62 -11.98
N GLU A 94 15.03 -3.20 -10.91
CA GLU A 94 15.05 -3.92 -9.64
C GLU A 94 13.66 -4.00 -9.00
N PHE A 95 12.93 -2.88 -8.93
CA PHE A 95 11.60 -2.86 -8.34
C PHE A 95 10.52 -3.50 -9.22
N ASP A 96 10.72 -3.53 -10.53
CA ASP A 96 9.86 -4.29 -11.45
C ASP A 96 10.00 -5.80 -11.20
N LYS A 97 11.20 -6.30 -10.85
CA LYS A 97 11.40 -7.70 -10.43
C LYS A 97 10.65 -8.01 -9.14
N PHE A 98 10.78 -7.17 -8.11
CA PHE A 98 9.99 -7.35 -6.88
C PHE A 98 8.48 -7.35 -7.16
N GLN A 99 8.00 -6.49 -8.06
CA GLN A 99 6.59 -6.49 -8.42
C GLN A 99 6.18 -7.79 -9.14
N ALA A 100 7.02 -8.31 -10.03
CA ALA A 100 6.76 -9.58 -10.69
C ALA A 100 6.70 -10.75 -9.69
N ASP A 101 7.59 -10.79 -8.69
CA ASP A 101 7.57 -11.80 -7.64
C ASP A 101 6.32 -11.69 -6.75
N VAL A 102 5.92 -10.45 -6.42
CA VAL A 102 4.65 -10.18 -5.72
C VAL A 102 3.45 -10.69 -6.54
N ASP A 103 3.40 -10.35 -7.83
CA ASP A 103 2.31 -10.75 -8.73
C ASP A 103 2.25 -12.27 -8.91
N ALA A 104 3.41 -12.93 -8.96
CA ALA A 104 3.50 -14.39 -9.03
C ALA A 104 2.91 -15.05 -7.78
N HIS A 105 3.34 -14.64 -6.58
CA HIS A 105 2.81 -15.20 -5.34
C HIS A 105 1.33 -14.84 -5.11
N TYR A 106 0.89 -13.66 -5.55
CA TYR A 106 -0.52 -13.27 -5.55
C TYR A 106 -1.34 -14.19 -6.48
N GLY A 107 -0.81 -14.53 -7.65
CA GLY A 107 -1.43 -15.48 -8.58
C GLY A 107 -1.52 -16.90 -8.02
N GLU A 108 -0.47 -17.38 -7.35
CA GLU A 108 -0.50 -18.69 -6.67
C GLU A 108 -1.50 -18.72 -5.52
N LEU A 109 -1.58 -17.66 -4.71
CA LEU A 109 -2.63 -17.52 -3.69
C LEU A 109 -4.02 -17.66 -4.30
N ARG A 110 -4.27 -16.96 -5.41
CA ARG A 110 -5.56 -16.98 -6.10
C ARG A 110 -5.94 -18.40 -6.58
N LYS A 111 -4.98 -19.19 -7.06
CA LYS A 111 -5.22 -20.56 -7.56
C LYS A 111 -5.66 -21.54 -6.46
N LEU A 112 -5.37 -21.26 -5.20
CA LEU A 112 -5.74 -22.10 -4.06
C LEU A 112 -7.17 -21.85 -3.56
N LEU A 113 -7.81 -20.82 -4.10
CA LEU A 113 -9.14 -20.36 -3.69
C LEU A 113 -10.21 -20.89 -4.64
N ASP A 114 -11.40 -21.16 -4.11
CA ASP A 114 -12.60 -21.45 -4.91
C ASP A 114 -13.12 -20.19 -5.63
N PRO A 115 -14.08 -20.30 -6.57
CA PRO A 115 -14.55 -19.16 -7.34
C PRO A 115 -15.11 -17.99 -6.50
N ASP A 116 -15.81 -18.26 -5.41
CA ASP A 116 -16.40 -17.22 -4.55
C ASP A 116 -15.31 -16.52 -3.73
N GLN A 117 -14.36 -17.28 -3.22
CA GLN A 117 -13.17 -16.78 -2.56
C GLN A 117 -12.29 -15.96 -3.52
N GLN A 118 -12.13 -16.40 -4.77
CA GLN A 118 -11.39 -15.66 -5.79
C GLN A 118 -12.02 -14.29 -6.05
N ALA A 119 -13.35 -14.19 -6.12
CA ALA A 119 -14.03 -12.91 -6.30
C ALA A 119 -13.74 -11.94 -5.14
N LYS A 120 -13.75 -12.44 -3.89
CA LYS A 120 -13.38 -11.63 -2.70
C LYS A 120 -11.91 -11.22 -2.75
N PHE A 121 -11.02 -12.16 -3.08
CA PHE A 121 -9.59 -11.93 -3.20
C PHE A 121 -9.25 -10.91 -4.29
N ASP A 122 -9.87 -11.01 -5.47
CA ASP A 122 -9.68 -10.08 -6.58
C ASP A 122 -10.23 -8.67 -6.27
N GLY A 123 -11.15 -8.56 -5.32
CA GLY A 123 -11.64 -7.29 -4.78
C GLY A 123 -10.70 -6.62 -3.77
N LEU A 124 -9.66 -7.31 -3.29
CA LEU A 124 -8.67 -6.72 -2.41
C LEU A 124 -7.72 -5.80 -3.17
N ALA A 125 -7.23 -4.75 -2.49
CA ALA A 125 -6.19 -3.90 -3.04
C ALA A 125 -4.91 -4.74 -3.24
N LYS A 126 -4.42 -4.83 -4.48
CA LYS A 126 -3.22 -5.61 -4.79
C LYS A 126 -1.97 -5.03 -4.10
N PRO A 127 -1.06 -5.87 -3.59
CA PRO A 127 0.21 -5.41 -3.05
C PRO A 127 1.08 -4.80 -4.15
N VAL A 128 1.63 -3.62 -3.86
CA VAL A 128 2.46 -2.86 -4.81
C VAL A 128 3.76 -2.43 -4.13
N VAL A 129 4.88 -2.68 -4.80
CA VAL A 129 6.23 -2.40 -4.27
C VAL A 129 6.94 -1.27 -5.02
N ARG A 130 6.23 -0.51 -5.85
CA ARG A 130 6.84 0.56 -6.69
C ARG A 130 7.58 1.64 -5.89
N MET A 131 8.72 2.06 -6.42
CA MET A 131 9.74 2.89 -5.74
C MET A 131 9.31 4.29 -5.30
N MET A 132 8.42 4.94 -6.04
CA MET A 132 7.83 6.22 -5.67
C MET A 132 6.48 6.38 -6.34
N GLY A 133 5.58 7.11 -5.68
CA GLY A 133 4.26 7.46 -6.17
C GLY A 133 4.33 8.04 -7.58
N ARG A 134 4.01 7.21 -8.57
CA ARG A 134 3.33 7.71 -9.75
C ARG A 134 1.95 8.11 -9.25
N ARG A 135 1.77 9.39 -8.92
CA ARG A 135 0.44 9.96 -9.09
C ARG A 135 0.11 9.69 -10.56
N PRO A 136 -1.02 9.03 -10.88
CA PRO A 136 -1.41 8.89 -12.27
C PRO A 136 -1.37 10.28 -12.91
N PRO A 137 -0.86 10.42 -14.14
CA PRO A 137 -0.94 11.71 -14.83
C PRO A 137 -2.40 12.15 -14.81
N GLY A 138 -2.72 13.23 -14.10
CA GLY A 138 -4.07 13.81 -14.02
C GLY A 138 -4.83 13.69 -12.70
N ALA A 139 -4.26 13.17 -11.61
CA ALA A 139 -4.88 13.39 -10.29
C ALA A 139 -4.60 14.81 -9.79
#